data_AF-A0A2C1KV72-F1
#
_entry.id   AF-A0A2C1KV72-F1
#
_cell.length_a   1.000
_cell.length_b   1.000
_cell.length_c   1.000
_cell.angle_alpha   90.00
_cell.angle_beta   90.00
_cell.angle_gamma   90.00
#
_symmetry.space_group_name_H-M   'P 1'
#
loop_
_entity.id
_entity.type
_entity.pdbx_description
1 polymer ?
#
loop_
_entity_poly.entity_id
_entity_poly.type
_entity_poly.pdbx_seq_one_letter_code
_entity_poly.pdbx_strand_id
1 'polypeptide(L)' 'MKHCHDFLKSKRWLDQDLDSRYINVEHPYAILLSEDEGQITLRGNAGDDNGQNGEEIFTFTSLEQLQEWFENNIGE' A
#
# COMPACT_ATOMS: atom_id res chain seq x y z
N MET A 1 5.70 2.00 12.39
CA MET A 1 5.23 2.44 11.06
C MET A 1 6.21 3.31 10.26
N LYS A 2 7.06 4.17 10.87
CA LYS A 2 8.06 5.01 10.16
C LYS A 2 8.87 4.27 9.06
N HIS A 3 9.39 3.08 9.36
CA HIS A 3 10.16 2.28 8.39
C HIS A 3 9.34 1.81 7.18
N CYS A 4 8.03 1.63 7.33
CA CYS A 4 7.13 1.29 6.22
C CYS A 4 7.00 2.46 5.24
N HIS A 5 6.92 3.71 5.72
CA HIS A 5 6.88 4.89 4.85
C HIS A 5 8.12 4.98 3.95
N ASP A 6 9.31 4.77 4.53
CA ASP A 6 10.57 4.83 3.78
C ASP A 6 10.66 3.69 2.76
N PHE A 7 10.23 2.47 3.13
CA PHE A 7 10.16 1.32 2.23
C PHE A 7 9.22 1.58 1.05
N LEU A 8 7.98 2.01 1.31
CA LEU A 8 6.99 2.29 0.27
C LEU A 8 7.49 3.35 -0.73
N LYS A 9 8.09 4.44 -0.24
CA LYS A 9 8.71 5.45 -1.09
C LYS A 9 9.83 4.89 -1.95
N SER A 10 10.66 3.99 -1.41
CA SER A 10 11.73 3.32 -2.18
C SER A 10 11.20 2.44 -3.32
N LYS A 11 9.98 1.91 -3.17
CA LYS A 11 9.24 1.11 -4.16
C LYS A 11 8.31 1.94 -5.06
N ARG A 12 8.48 3.26 -5.08
CA ARG A 12 7.66 4.21 -5.88
C ARG A 12 6.17 4.20 -5.53
N TRP A 13 5.82 3.81 -4.32
CA TRP A 13 4.48 4.02 -3.78
C TRP A 13 4.38 5.44 -3.24
N LEU A 14 3.41 6.20 -3.75
CA LEU A 14 3.31 7.64 -3.54
C LEU A 14 2.12 7.96 -2.66
N ASP A 15 2.36 8.80 -1.67
CA ASP A 15 1.35 9.44 -0.82
C ASP A 15 0.98 10.77 -1.46
N GLN A 16 -0.06 10.76 -2.31
CA GLN A 16 -0.43 11.94 -3.13
C GLN A 16 -1.17 13.00 -2.30
N ASP A 17 -2.01 12.57 -1.36
CA ASP A 17 -2.89 13.44 -0.57
C ASP A 17 -2.31 13.78 0.81
N LEU A 18 -1.13 13.26 1.15
CA LEU A 18 -0.48 13.39 2.45
C LEU A 18 -1.35 12.84 3.60
N ASP A 19 -2.20 11.87 3.30
CA ASP A 19 -3.12 11.19 4.21
C ASP A 19 -2.60 9.80 4.65
N SER A 20 -1.32 9.51 4.38
CA SER A 20 -0.68 8.20 4.61
C SER A 20 -1.30 7.07 3.78
N ARG A 21 -1.95 7.41 2.66
CA ARG A 21 -2.43 6.46 1.66
C ARG A 21 -1.46 6.39 0.49
N TYR A 22 -0.80 5.25 0.37
CA TYR A 22 0.21 4.99 -0.62
C TYR A 22 -0.40 4.25 -1.82
N ILE A 23 -0.20 4.80 -3.00
CA ILE A 23 -0.63 4.17 -4.25
C ILE A 23 0.54 4.04 -5.23
N ASN A 24 0.52 2.98 -6.03
CA ASN A 24 1.40 2.83 -7.18
C ASN A 24 0.53 2.62 -8.41
N VAL A 25 0.74 3.43 -9.46
CA VAL A 25 -0.05 3.37 -10.70
C VAL A 25 0.12 2.05 -11.46
N GLU A 26 1.20 1.32 -11.20
CA GLU A 26 1.52 0.03 -11.81
C GLU A 26 0.83 -1.14 -11.08
N HIS A 27 0.24 -0.91 -9.91
CA HIS A 27 -0.38 -1.94 -9.09
C HIS A 27 -1.83 -1.60 -8.71
N PRO A 28 -2.73 -2.58 -8.68
CA PRO A 28 -4.14 -2.37 -8.34
C PRO A 28 -4.37 -2.27 -6.82
N TYR A 29 -3.37 -1.88 -6.02
CA TYR A 29 -3.52 -1.82 -4.56
C TYR A 29 -3.36 -0.39 -4.01
N ALA A 30 -3.96 -0.15 -2.87
CA ALA A 30 -3.69 0.98 -2.00
C ALA A 30 -3.21 0.46 -0.64
N ILE A 31 -2.23 1.15 -0.07
CA ILE A 31 -1.68 0.82 1.24
C ILE A 31 -1.93 2.00 2.17
N LEU A 32 -2.75 1.80 3.19
CA LEU A 32 -3.00 2.79 4.22
C LEU A 32 -2.08 2.49 5.41
N LEU A 33 -1.35 3.49 5.90
CA LEU A 33 -0.58 3.38 7.14
C LEU A 33 -1.25 4.20 8.24
N SER A 34 -1.55 3.56 9.37
CA SER A 34 -1.92 4.22 10.62
C SER A 34 -0.73 4.22 11.60
N GLU A 35 -0.93 4.67 12.85
CA GLU A 35 0.12 4.64 13.86
C GLU A 35 0.52 3.21 14.28
N ASP A 36 -0.46 2.32 14.33
CA ASP A 36 -0.33 0.98 14.91
C ASP A 36 -0.28 -0.14 13.85
N GLU A 37 -0.98 0.02 12.74
CA GLU A 37 -1.08 -1.00 11.68
C GLU A 37 -1.15 -0.40 10.27
N GLY A 38 -0.83 -1.22 9.28
CA GLY A 38 -1.04 -0.90 7.88
C GLY A 38 -2.01 -1.88 7.23
N GLN A 39 -2.75 -1.39 6.25
CA GLN A 39 -3.77 -2.14 5.55
C GLN A 39 -3.53 -2.05 4.04
N ILE A 40 -3.66 -3.18 3.35
CA ILE A 40 -3.59 -3.27 1.90
C ILE A 40 -5.00 -3.54 1.40
N THR A 41 -5.45 -2.70 0.47
CA THR A 41 -6.77 -2.78 -0.14
C THR A 41 -6.66 -2.97 -1.64
N LEU A 42 -7.54 -3.77 -2.23
CA LEU A 42 -7.63 -3.94 -3.68
C LEU A 42 -8.45 -2.80 -4.29
N ARG A 43 -7.82 -1.98 -5.10
CA ARG A 43 -8.49 -0.92 -5.88
C ARG A 43 -9.14 -1.54 -7.11
N GLY A 44 -10.46 -1.39 -7.22
CA GLY A 44 -11.17 -1.75 -8.45
C GLY A 44 -10.71 -0.86 -9.61
N ASN A 45 -10.16 -1.49 -10.65
CA ASN A 45 -9.58 -0.92 -11.88
C ASN A 45 -8.22 -0.19 -11.74
N ALA A 46 -7.23 -0.73 -12.46
CA ALA A 46 -6.08 0.04 -12.94
C ALA A 46 -6.55 0.95 -14.09
N GLY A 47 -6.59 2.27 -13.87
CA GLY A 47 -7.09 3.27 -14.83
C GLY A 47 -7.47 4.61 -14.18
N ASP A 48 -8.24 5.44 -14.89
CA ASP A 48 -8.70 6.80 -14.49
C ASP A 48 -9.67 6.84 -13.28
N ASP A 49 -10.14 5.68 -12.82
CA ASP A 49 -11.06 5.62 -11.69
C ASP A 49 -10.26 5.57 -10.38
N ASN A 50 -10.35 6.64 -9.60
CA ASN A 50 -9.76 6.71 -8.27
C ASN A 50 -10.59 5.85 -7.32
N GLY A 51 -10.53 4.51 -7.48
CA GLY A 51 -11.15 3.54 -6.59
C GLY A 51 -10.69 3.78 -5.14
N GLN A 52 -11.44 4.63 -4.43
CA GLN A 52 -11.14 5.12 -3.09
C GLN A 52 -11.57 4.13 -2.00
N ASN A 53 -12.39 3.13 -2.35
CA ASN A 53 -12.96 2.13 -1.45
C ASN A 53 -12.68 0.73 -2.01
N GLY A 54 -11.49 0.21 -1.71
CA GLY A 54 -11.10 -1.16 -2.02
C GLY A 54 -11.46 -2.12 -0.89
N GLU A 55 -11.61 -3.41 -1.21
CA GLU A 55 -11.71 -4.47 -0.20
C GLU A 55 -10.36 -4.61 0.52
N GLU A 56 -10.37 -4.63 1.85
CA GLU A 56 -9.17 -4.99 2.63
C GLU A 56 -8.82 -6.45 2.34
N ILE A 57 -7.59 -6.66 1.89
CA ILE A 57 -7.09 -7.99 1.54
C ILE A 57 -5.97 -8.45 2.46
N PHE A 58 -5.32 -7.53 3.17
CA PHE A 58 -4.23 -7.85 4.09
C PHE A 58 -3.99 -6.73 5.10
N THR A 59 -3.68 -7.11 6.34
CA THR A 59 -3.32 -6.19 7.43
C THR A 59 -1.99 -6.63 8.02
N PHE A 60 -1.12 -5.65 8.30
CA PHE A 60 0.23 -5.87 8.81
C PHE A 60 0.56 -4.90 9.94
N THR A 61 1.44 -5.32 10.84
CA THR A 61 1.88 -4.54 12.00
C THR A 61 3.39 -4.27 11.98
N SER A 62 4.11 -4.86 11.03
CA SER A 62 5.56 -4.74 10.89
C SER A 62 6.00 -4.52 9.44
N LEU A 63 7.21 -3.99 9.27
CA LEU A 63 7.83 -3.86 7.94
C LEU A 63 8.09 -5.23 7.31
N GLU A 64 8.47 -6.23 8.10
CA GLU A 64 8.76 -7.59 7.63
C GLU A 64 7.53 -8.21 6.96
N GLN A 65 6.35 -8.09 7.58
CA GLN A 65 5.08 -8.56 7.00
C GLN A 65 4.74 -7.83 5.69
N LEU A 66 5.02 -6.53 5.61
CA LEU A 66 4.83 -5.76 4.39
C LEU A 66 5.77 -6.23 3.27
N GLN A 67 7.05 -6.49 3.58
CA GLN A 67 8.04 -6.98 2.63
C GLN A 67 7.68 -8.37 2.12
N GLU A 68 7.32 -9.29 3.01
CA GLU A 68 6.86 -10.64 2.63
C GLU A 68 5.63 -10.58 1.73
N TRP A 69 4.70 -9.66 2.00
CA TRP A 69 3.55 -9.46 1.13
C TRP A 69 3.97 -8.97 -0.27
N PHE A 70 4.89 -8.01 -0.35
CA PHE A 70 5.41 -7.50 -1.63
C PHE A 70 6.05 -8.61 -2.47
N GLU A 71 6.91 -9.43 -1.86
CA GLU A 71 7.61 -10.52 -2.53
C GLU A 71 6.62 -11.56 -3.09
N ASN A 72 5.58 -11.90 -2.31
CA ASN A 72 4.62 -12.92 -2.68
C ASN A 72 3.54 -12.46 -3.68
N ASN A 73 3.20 -11.17 -3.71
CA ASN A 73 2.04 -10.68 -4.48
C ASN A 73 2.40 -9.83 -5.70
N ILE A 74 3.51 -9.07 -5.64
CA ILE A 74 3.92 -8.19 -6.74
C ILE A 74 5.36 -8.42 -7.22
N GLY A 75 6.09 -9.35 -6.59
CA GLY A 75 7.45 -9.73 -6.99
C GLY A 75 8.49 -8.64 -6.70
N GLU A 76 8.19 -7.75 -5.75
CA GLU A 76 9.07 -6.66 -5.30
C GLU A 76 9.67 -6.91 -3.93
#